data_AF-A0A6A3P8Q1-F1
#
_entry.id   AF-A0A6A3P8Q1-F1
#
_cell.length_a   1.000
_cell.length_b   1.000
_cell.length_c   1.000
_cell.angle_alpha   90.00
_cell.angle_beta   90.00
_cell.angle_gamma   90.00
#
_symmetry.space_group_name_H-M   'P 1'
#
loop_
_entity.id
_entity.type
_entity.pdbx_description
1 polymer ?
#
loop_
_entity_poly.entity_id
_entity_poly.type
_entity_poly.pdbx_seq_one_letter_code
_entity_poly.pdbx_strand_id
1 'polypeptide(L)'
;MASVFDNAHDVLLCVPGVLGGAFLLVVSQRYDNSFILSGAIMIMPVMFFFIMLVGGISMDDARDGGWIDPAKDSATVSELLNLFDFSQVHWGQLPKQFATWIGMVFIVAFSSCLDIAAIELDMGKKLDFNHELKTVGWSNVVSGLLGGYTGSYIFSQTIFTYRSKTNSRIVGVCVIISEFAIVVAPVSVMSYVPRFFFAATLIFIAIDLMIEWLVLTY
;
A
#
# COMPACT_ATOMS: atom_id res chain seq x y z
N MET A 1 -19.09 -15.33 -2.27
CA MET A 1 -17.67 -15.74 -2.36
C MET A 1 -17.48 -16.98 -3.23
N ALA A 2 -18.38 -17.98 -3.19
CA ALA A 2 -18.32 -19.15 -4.09
C ALA A 2 -18.64 -18.87 -5.57
N SER A 3 -19.42 -17.82 -5.87
CA SER A 3 -19.85 -17.46 -7.24
C SER A 3 -18.74 -16.91 -8.14
N VAL A 4 -17.56 -16.59 -7.60
CA VAL A 4 -16.40 -16.07 -8.37
C VAL A 4 -15.75 -17.20 -9.18
N PHE A 5 -15.85 -18.44 -8.70
CA PHE A 5 -15.30 -19.62 -9.39
C PHE A 5 -16.23 -20.18 -10.47
N ASP A 6 -17.47 -19.70 -10.54
CA ASP A 6 -18.45 -20.15 -11.54
C ASP A 6 -18.18 -19.54 -12.93
N ASN A 7 -17.44 -18.44 -12.99
CA ASN A 7 -17.15 -17.72 -14.23
C ASN A 7 -15.67 -17.87 -14.62
N ALA A 8 -15.43 -18.67 -15.67
CA ALA A 8 -14.07 -18.97 -16.13
C ALA A 8 -13.26 -17.72 -16.52
N HIS A 9 -13.94 -16.65 -16.94
CA HIS A 9 -13.33 -15.36 -17.26
C HIS A 9 -12.74 -14.68 -16.01
N ASP A 10 -13.47 -14.68 -14.91
CA ASP A 10 -13.03 -14.03 -13.67
C ASP A 10 -11.82 -14.78 -13.05
N VAL A 11 -11.82 -16.11 -13.15
CA VAL A 11 -10.67 -16.94 -12.75
C VAL A 11 -9.46 -16.65 -13.63
N LEU A 12 -9.66 -16.46 -14.94
CA LEU A 12 -8.58 -16.15 -15.88
C LEU A 12 -7.93 -14.79 -15.57
N LEU A 13 -8.71 -13.79 -15.13
CA LEU A 13 -8.19 -12.48 -14.70
C LEU A 13 -7.28 -12.57 -13.45
N CYS A 14 -7.46 -13.58 -12.60
CA CYS A 14 -6.62 -13.79 -11.43
C CYS A 14 -5.24 -14.36 -11.78
N VAL A 15 -5.11 -15.09 -12.90
CA VAL A 15 -3.88 -15.83 -13.25
C VAL A 15 -2.65 -14.91 -13.33
N PRO A 16 -2.69 -13.76 -14.03
CA PRO A 16 -1.53 -12.86 -14.08
C PRO A 16 -1.18 -12.25 -12.73
N GLY A 17 -2.17 -12.07 -11.84
CA GLY A 17 -1.92 -11.63 -10.46
C GLY A 17 -1.13 -12.68 -9.68
N VAL A 18 -1.55 -13.95 -9.73
CA VAL A 18 -0.84 -15.06 -9.06
C VAL A 18 0.56 -15.26 -9.64
N LEU A 19 0.69 -15.30 -10.96
CA LEU A 19 1.99 -15.45 -11.62
C LEU A 19 2.91 -14.26 -11.32
N GLY A 20 2.38 -13.04 -11.33
CA GLY A 20 3.12 -11.84 -10.96
C GLY A 20 3.60 -11.90 -9.52
N GLY A 21 2.74 -12.29 -8.58
CA GLY A 21 3.11 -12.44 -7.16
C GLY A 21 4.20 -13.49 -6.96
N ALA A 22 4.09 -14.65 -7.63
CA ALA A 22 5.11 -15.69 -7.60
C ALA A 22 6.44 -15.21 -8.21
N PHE A 23 6.39 -14.44 -9.31
CA PHE A 23 7.58 -13.83 -9.90
C PHE A 23 8.27 -12.86 -8.94
N LEU A 24 7.53 -11.95 -8.29
CA LEU A 24 8.09 -11.03 -7.30
C LEU A 24 8.71 -11.77 -6.13
N LEU A 25 8.08 -12.84 -5.66
CA LEU A 25 8.61 -13.67 -4.58
C LEU A 25 9.95 -14.32 -4.96
N VAL A 26 10.02 -14.93 -6.16
CA VAL A 26 11.27 -15.54 -6.65
C VAL A 26 12.37 -14.48 -6.81
N VAL A 27 12.03 -13.30 -7.31
CA VAL A 27 12.99 -12.19 -7.44
C VAL A 27 13.47 -11.74 -6.05
N SER A 28 12.56 -11.55 -5.10
CA SER A 28 12.88 -11.15 -3.72
C SER A 28 13.82 -12.15 -3.04
N GLN A 29 13.56 -13.45 -3.19
CA GLN A 29 14.35 -14.51 -2.55
C GLN A 29 15.70 -14.76 -3.23
N ARG A 30 15.83 -14.44 -4.52
CA ARG A 30 17.04 -14.74 -5.29
C ARG A 30 18.03 -13.57 -5.33
N TYR A 31 17.56 -12.35 -5.09
CA TYR A 31 18.38 -11.15 -5.22
C TYR A 31 18.27 -10.27 -3.99
N ASP A 32 19.39 -10.10 -3.28
CA ASP A 32 19.48 -9.19 -2.12
C ASP A 32 19.48 -7.70 -2.52
N ASN A 33 19.45 -7.41 -3.82
CA ASN A 33 19.46 -6.03 -4.33
C ASN A 33 18.05 -5.51 -4.51
N SER A 34 17.72 -4.57 -3.65
CA SER A 34 16.46 -3.83 -3.63
C SER A 34 16.00 -3.20 -4.94
N PHE A 35 16.93 -2.69 -5.75
CA PHE A 35 16.60 -2.08 -7.03
C PHE A 35 16.03 -3.11 -8.01
N ILE A 36 16.40 -4.38 -7.85
CA ILE A 36 15.88 -5.47 -8.68
C ILE A 36 14.42 -5.73 -8.34
N LEU A 37 14.06 -5.76 -7.05
CA LEU A 37 12.65 -5.92 -6.64
C LEU A 37 11.81 -4.72 -7.09
N SER A 38 12.26 -3.48 -6.86
CA SER A 38 11.56 -2.28 -7.34
C SER A 38 11.43 -2.26 -8.88
N GLY A 39 12.48 -2.67 -9.59
CA GLY A 39 12.46 -2.81 -11.05
C GLY A 39 11.48 -3.90 -11.52
N ALA A 40 11.42 -5.03 -10.81
CA ALA A 40 10.49 -6.12 -11.09
C ALA A 40 9.03 -5.74 -10.83
N ILE A 41 8.76 -4.87 -9.85
CA ILE A 41 7.43 -4.27 -9.66
C ILE A 41 7.11 -3.36 -10.85
N MET A 42 8.02 -2.46 -11.24
CA MET A 42 7.81 -1.51 -12.33
C MET A 42 7.70 -2.16 -13.72
N ILE A 43 8.34 -3.31 -13.95
CA ILE A 43 8.29 -3.98 -15.25
C ILE A 43 6.91 -4.58 -15.55
N MET A 44 6.10 -4.91 -14.53
CA MET A 44 4.77 -5.47 -14.72
C MET A 44 3.82 -4.56 -15.49
N PRO A 45 3.56 -3.30 -15.07
CA PRO A 45 2.70 -2.40 -15.84
C PRO A 45 3.32 -2.07 -17.20
N VAL A 46 4.64 -1.94 -17.30
CA VAL A 46 5.34 -1.70 -18.58
C VAL A 46 5.09 -2.84 -19.56
N MET A 47 5.24 -4.09 -19.12
CA MET A 47 4.97 -5.27 -19.94
C MET A 47 3.51 -5.37 -20.35
N PHE A 48 2.58 -5.04 -19.45
CA PHE A 48 1.16 -5.01 -19.78
C PHE A 48 0.85 -4.01 -20.90
N PHE A 49 1.33 -2.76 -20.79
CA PHE A 49 1.13 -1.76 -21.84
C PHE A 49 1.86 -2.12 -23.14
N PHE A 50 3.01 -2.78 -23.05
CA PHE A 50 3.70 -3.30 -24.23
C PHE A 50 2.88 -4.38 -24.95
N ILE A 51 2.27 -5.31 -24.20
CA ILE A 51 1.37 -6.34 -24.76
C ILE A 51 0.16 -5.68 -25.41
N MET A 52 -0.45 -4.67 -24.80
CA MET A 52 -1.55 -3.91 -25.40
C MET A 52 -1.13 -3.24 -26.72
N LEU A 53 0.05 -2.61 -26.73
CA LEU A 53 0.59 -1.91 -27.90
C LEU A 53 0.82 -2.88 -29.07
N VAL A 54 1.45 -4.03 -28.82
CA VAL A 54 1.75 -5.04 -29.86
C VAL A 54 0.48 -5.78 -30.29
N GLY A 55 -0.45 -6.03 -29.37
CA GLY A 55 -1.73 -6.68 -29.65
C GLY A 55 -2.78 -5.77 -30.30
N GLY A 56 -2.52 -4.47 -30.40
CA GLY A 56 -3.49 -3.48 -30.88
C GLY A 56 -4.74 -3.36 -29.99
N ILE A 57 -4.61 -3.69 -28.70
CA ILE A 57 -5.70 -3.67 -27.73
C ILE A 57 -5.90 -2.23 -27.24
N SER A 58 -7.11 -1.69 -27.39
CA SER A 58 -7.41 -0.35 -26.91
C SER A 58 -7.60 -0.32 -25.39
N MET A 59 -7.56 0.87 -24.78
CA MET A 59 -7.87 1.02 -23.35
C MET A 59 -9.30 0.63 -23.03
N ASP A 60 -10.23 0.80 -23.97
CA ASP A 60 -11.63 0.44 -23.77
C ASP A 60 -11.82 -1.08 -23.83
N ASP A 61 -11.13 -1.77 -24.77
CA ASP A 61 -11.10 -3.25 -24.79
C ASP A 61 -10.53 -3.83 -23.48
N ALA A 62 -9.49 -3.19 -22.92
CA ALA A 62 -8.90 -3.61 -21.65
C ALA A 62 -9.85 -3.40 -20.46
N ARG A 63 -10.69 -2.36 -20.49
CA ARG A 63 -11.73 -2.11 -19.48
C ARG A 63 -12.89 -3.09 -19.60
N ASP A 64 -13.38 -3.29 -20.80
CA ASP A 64 -14.47 -4.24 -21.10
C ASP A 64 -14.05 -5.67 -20.76
N GLY A 65 -12.78 -6.01 -20.98
CA GLY A 65 -12.18 -7.28 -20.56
C GLY A 65 -11.94 -7.41 -19.05
N GLY A 66 -12.10 -6.34 -18.27
CA GLY A 66 -11.92 -6.34 -16.81
C GLY A 66 -10.46 -6.24 -16.34
N TRP A 67 -9.51 -5.95 -17.23
CA TRP A 67 -8.08 -5.81 -16.92
C TRP A 67 -7.73 -4.48 -16.26
N ILE A 68 -8.45 -3.41 -16.60
CA ILE A 68 -8.33 -2.07 -16.03
C ILE A 68 -9.69 -1.63 -15.49
N ASP A 69 -9.72 -0.83 -14.44
CA ASP A 69 -10.96 -0.23 -13.96
C ASP A 69 -11.60 0.71 -15.02
N PRO A 70 -12.95 0.79 -15.05
CA PRO A 70 -13.64 1.75 -15.89
C PRO A 70 -13.10 3.17 -15.68
N ALA A 71 -13.03 3.96 -16.75
CA ALA A 71 -12.62 5.35 -16.66
C ALA A 71 -13.49 6.07 -15.63
N LYS A 72 -12.84 6.61 -14.60
CA LYS A 72 -13.46 7.59 -13.72
C LYS A 72 -12.78 8.92 -13.91
N ASP A 73 -13.59 9.96 -13.94
CA ASP A 73 -13.10 11.33 -13.88
C ASP A 73 -12.28 11.51 -12.59
N SER A 74 -11.18 12.26 -12.72
CA SER A 74 -10.36 12.56 -11.55
C SER A 74 -11.14 13.46 -10.61
N ALA A 75 -11.20 13.09 -9.34
CA ALA A 75 -11.77 13.98 -8.34
C ALA A 75 -10.88 15.23 -8.21
N THR A 76 -11.49 16.41 -8.23
CA THR A 76 -10.76 17.66 -7.99
C THR A 76 -10.48 17.82 -6.49
N VAL A 77 -9.41 18.53 -6.14
CA VAL A 77 -9.10 18.87 -4.73
C VAL A 77 -10.30 19.56 -4.03
N SER A 78 -11.07 20.37 -4.76
CA SER A 78 -12.31 20.98 -4.25
C SER A 78 -13.38 19.95 -3.91
N GLU A 79 -13.54 18.90 -4.72
CA GLU A 79 -14.48 17.82 -4.44
C GLU A 79 -14.06 17.02 -3.20
N LEU A 80 -12.76 16.77 -3.03
CA LEU A 80 -12.22 16.16 -1.82
C LEU A 80 -12.54 16.99 -0.57
N LEU A 81 -12.38 18.31 -0.63
CA LEU A 81 -12.74 19.20 0.49
C LEU A 81 -14.25 19.23 0.75
N ASN A 82 -15.07 19.16 -0.31
CA ASN A 82 -16.52 19.10 -0.19
C ASN A 82 -17.02 17.79 0.45
N LEU A 83 -16.21 16.74 0.51
CA LEU A 83 -16.55 15.52 1.27
C LEU A 83 -16.62 15.77 2.79
N PHE A 84 -15.98 16.83 3.30
CA PHE A 84 -16.05 17.22 4.71
C PHE A 84 -17.32 18.02 5.01
N ASP A 85 -18.48 17.39 4.79
CA ASP A 85 -19.78 17.96 5.10
C ASP A 85 -20.23 17.54 6.52
N PHE A 86 -20.07 18.48 7.46
CA PHE A 86 -20.47 18.28 8.86
C PHE A 86 -21.98 18.13 9.05
N SER A 87 -22.81 18.49 8.05
CA SER A 87 -24.26 18.28 8.12
C SER A 87 -24.65 16.80 8.01
N GLN A 88 -23.81 15.98 7.37
CA GLN A 88 -24.00 14.53 7.25
C GLN A 88 -23.51 13.77 8.50
N VAL A 89 -22.90 14.46 9.47
CA VAL A 89 -22.35 13.82 10.67
C VAL A 89 -23.47 13.45 11.64
N HIS A 90 -23.59 12.15 11.89
CA HIS A 90 -24.54 11.61 12.85
C HIS A 90 -23.97 11.70 14.27
N TRP A 91 -23.94 12.92 14.84
CA TRP A 91 -23.34 13.23 16.15
C TRP A 91 -23.81 12.31 17.29
N GLY A 92 -25.07 11.85 17.26
CA GLY A 92 -25.61 10.90 18.25
C GLY A 92 -24.99 9.50 18.22
N GLN A 93 -24.26 9.12 17.16
CA GLN A 93 -23.55 7.84 17.08
C GLN A 93 -22.12 7.91 17.60
N LEU A 94 -21.51 9.10 17.68
CA LEU A 94 -20.11 9.25 18.12
C LEU A 94 -19.86 8.70 19.53
N PRO A 95 -20.71 8.98 20.55
CA PRO A 95 -20.47 8.45 21.89
C PRO A 95 -20.49 6.92 21.94
N LYS A 96 -21.24 6.27 21.04
CA LYS A 96 -21.31 4.80 20.96
C LYS A 96 -20.01 4.18 20.43
N GLN A 97 -19.21 4.95 19.69
CA GLN A 97 -17.91 4.51 19.16
C GLN A 97 -16.75 4.78 20.11
N PHE A 98 -16.99 5.41 21.27
CA PHE A 98 -15.93 5.78 22.20
C PHE A 98 -15.08 4.59 22.65
N ALA A 99 -15.72 3.46 22.97
CA ALA A 99 -15.01 2.23 23.34
C ALA A 99 -14.17 1.69 22.17
N THR A 100 -14.71 1.70 20.95
CA THR A 100 -13.99 1.33 19.72
C THR A 100 -12.76 2.21 19.53
N TRP A 101 -12.88 3.53 19.70
CA TRP A 101 -11.78 4.47 19.56
C TRP A 101 -10.67 4.22 20.57
N ILE A 102 -11.02 4.01 21.85
CA ILE A 102 -10.03 3.62 22.87
C ILE A 102 -9.35 2.31 22.47
N GLY A 103 -10.10 1.31 22.04
CA GLY A 103 -9.55 0.03 21.57
C GLY A 103 -8.55 0.23 20.42
N MET A 104 -8.90 1.05 19.42
CA MET A 104 -8.03 1.37 18.29
C MET A 104 -6.76 2.11 18.74
N VAL A 105 -6.85 3.02 19.72
CA VAL A 105 -5.65 3.68 20.29
C VAL A 105 -4.70 2.64 20.90
N PHE A 106 -5.22 1.67 21.66
CA PHE A 106 -4.39 0.59 22.21
C PHE A 106 -3.80 -0.30 21.12
N ILE A 107 -4.57 -0.67 20.10
CA ILE A 107 -4.10 -1.50 18.98
C ILE A 107 -2.97 -0.79 18.24
N VAL A 108 -3.15 0.50 17.89
CA VAL A 108 -2.14 1.28 17.19
C VAL A 108 -0.90 1.51 18.07
N ALA A 109 -1.06 1.82 19.35
CA ALA A 109 0.08 1.99 20.26
C ALA A 109 0.86 0.67 20.42
N PHE A 110 0.17 -0.45 20.60
CA PHE A 110 0.81 -1.75 20.78
C PHE A 110 1.53 -2.23 19.51
N SER A 111 0.88 -2.15 18.35
CA SER A 111 1.52 -2.47 17.06
C SER A 111 2.74 -1.58 16.81
N SER A 112 2.64 -0.27 17.08
CA SER A 112 3.77 0.65 16.97
C SER A 112 4.94 0.27 17.88
N CYS A 113 4.68 -0.19 19.10
CA CYS A 113 5.73 -0.70 19.99
C CYS A 113 6.42 -1.94 19.42
N LEU A 114 5.67 -2.85 18.77
CA LEU A 114 6.24 -4.02 18.10
C LEU A 114 7.09 -3.60 16.89
N ASP A 115 6.61 -2.63 16.10
CA ASP A 115 7.36 -2.09 14.96
C ASP A 115 8.67 -1.45 15.41
N ILE A 116 8.63 -0.61 16.45
CA ILE A 116 9.83 0.04 17.04
C ILE A 116 10.80 -1.02 17.57
N ALA A 117 10.31 -2.07 18.24
CA ALA A 117 11.14 -3.15 18.74
C ALA A 117 11.81 -3.94 17.61
N ALA A 118 11.08 -4.26 16.54
CA ALA A 118 11.64 -4.91 15.37
C ALA A 118 12.73 -4.06 14.71
N ILE A 119 12.51 -2.76 14.57
CA ILE A 119 13.49 -1.81 14.04
C ILE A 119 14.73 -1.74 14.95
N GLU A 120 14.57 -1.63 16.27
CA GLU A 120 15.68 -1.59 17.23
C GLU A 120 16.55 -2.86 17.16
N LEU A 121 15.91 -4.03 17.12
CA LEU A 121 16.59 -5.32 17.01
C LEU A 121 17.44 -5.40 15.75
N ASP A 122 16.89 -4.97 14.61
CA ASP A 122 17.60 -5.00 13.33
C ASP A 122 18.73 -3.98 13.24
N MET A 123 18.49 -2.76 13.74
CA MET A 123 19.49 -1.70 13.77
C MET A 123 20.66 -2.02 14.70
N GLY A 124 20.49 -2.94 15.66
CA GLY A 124 21.48 -3.24 16.69
C GLY A 124 21.78 -2.04 17.60
N LYS A 125 20.88 -1.04 17.64
CA LYS A 125 21.04 0.21 18.38
C LYS A 125 19.76 0.53 19.13
N LYS A 126 19.90 0.82 20.43
CA LYS A 126 18.79 1.26 21.28
C LYS A 126 18.11 2.52 20.74
N LEU A 127 16.79 2.45 20.62
CA LEU A 127 15.89 3.55 20.30
C LEU A 127 15.23 4.07 21.57
N ASP A 128 14.88 5.36 21.57
CA ASP A 128 14.04 5.91 22.63
C ASP A 128 12.57 5.65 22.27
N PHE A 129 12.02 4.55 22.82
CA PHE A 129 10.63 4.15 22.60
C PHE A 129 9.63 5.27 22.89
N ASN A 130 9.86 6.09 23.93
CA ASN A 130 8.93 7.17 24.26
C ASN A 130 8.97 8.27 23.21
N HIS A 131 10.14 8.55 22.65
CA HIS A 131 10.28 9.52 21.57
C HIS A 131 9.62 9.02 20.28
N GLU A 132 9.87 7.77 19.91
CA GLU A 132 9.31 7.15 18.71
C GLU A 132 7.78 7.04 18.80
N LEU A 133 7.26 6.59 19.94
CA LEU A 133 5.81 6.49 20.15
C LEU A 133 5.13 7.86 20.18
N LYS A 134 5.78 8.89 20.74
CA LYS A 134 5.29 10.27 20.65
C LYS A 134 5.24 10.77 19.21
N THR A 135 6.23 10.39 18.39
CA THR A 135 6.27 10.75 16.97
C THR A 135 5.10 10.13 16.21
N VAL A 136 4.85 8.83 16.39
CA VAL A 136 3.68 8.15 15.81
C VAL A 136 2.36 8.79 16.30
N GLY A 137 2.27 9.11 17.58
CA GLY A 137 1.10 9.78 18.16
C GLY A 137 0.82 11.14 17.51
N TRP A 138 1.83 12.00 17.39
CA TRP A 138 1.68 13.31 16.74
C TRP A 138 1.35 13.19 15.26
N SER A 139 1.97 12.24 14.53
CA SER A 139 1.65 11.99 13.13
C SER A 139 0.18 11.58 12.95
N ASN A 140 -0.37 10.74 13.84
CA ASN A 140 -1.77 10.34 13.80
C ASN A 140 -2.74 11.48 14.15
N VAL A 141 -2.37 12.37 15.08
CA VAL A 141 -3.17 13.57 15.38
C VAL A 141 -3.24 14.49 14.15
N VAL A 142 -2.10 14.76 13.52
CA VAL A 142 -2.05 15.61 12.31
C VAL A 142 -2.81 14.95 11.16
N SER A 143 -2.62 13.64 10.95
CA SER A 143 -3.36 12.87 9.94
C SER A 143 -4.87 12.98 10.17
N GLY A 144 -5.36 12.69 11.38
CA GLY A 144 -6.77 12.75 11.70
C GLY A 144 -7.40 14.15 11.56
N LEU A 145 -6.66 15.21 11.92
CA LEU A 145 -7.12 16.59 11.74
C LEU A 145 -7.26 16.99 10.26
N LEU A 146 -6.46 16.38 9.39
CA LEU A 146 -6.51 16.57 7.94
C LEU A 146 -7.37 15.49 7.23
N GLY A 147 -8.07 14.64 8.00
CA GLY A 147 -8.96 13.59 7.50
C GLY A 147 -8.27 12.36 6.91
N GLY A 148 -7.00 12.16 7.24
CA GLY A 148 -6.24 10.96 6.92
C GLY A 148 -6.55 9.78 7.86
N TYR A 149 -5.96 8.64 7.52
CA TYR A 149 -6.07 7.40 8.29
C TYR A 149 -5.01 7.32 9.40
N THR A 150 -5.26 6.46 10.39
CA THR A 150 -4.26 6.12 11.40
C THR A 150 -3.21 5.18 10.82
N GLY A 151 -1.95 5.35 11.21
CA GLY A 151 -0.84 4.50 10.77
C GLY A 151 0.27 4.40 11.80
N SER A 152 1.28 3.59 11.47
CA SER A 152 2.53 3.46 12.21
C SER A 152 3.71 3.32 11.23
N TYR A 153 4.89 2.99 11.74
CA TYR A 153 6.04 2.70 10.91
C TYR A 153 5.79 1.46 10.05
N ILE A 154 6.13 1.56 8.77
CA ILE A 154 6.31 0.36 7.95
C ILE A 154 7.70 -0.18 8.30
N PHE A 155 7.77 -1.00 9.35
CA PHE A 155 9.06 -1.42 9.94
C PHE A 155 10.01 -2.02 8.91
N SER A 156 9.48 -2.83 7.98
CA SER A 156 10.22 -3.45 6.89
C SER A 156 10.89 -2.41 5.98
N GLN A 157 10.19 -1.33 5.61
CA GLN A 157 10.76 -0.23 4.82
C GLN A 157 11.82 0.55 5.60
N THR A 158 11.61 0.78 6.89
CA THR A 158 12.59 1.46 7.75
C THR A 158 13.88 0.66 7.85
N ILE A 159 13.78 -0.65 8.15
CA ILE A 159 14.90 -1.59 8.20
C ILE A 159 15.64 -1.62 6.86
N PHE A 160 14.89 -1.76 5.78
CA PHE A 160 15.44 -1.79 4.43
C PHE A 160 16.27 -0.53 4.11
N THR A 161 15.72 0.65 4.41
CA THR A 161 16.36 1.93 4.12
C THR A 161 17.61 2.10 4.99
N TYR A 162 17.56 1.60 6.23
CA TYR A 162 18.71 1.54 7.13
C TYR A 162 19.82 0.63 6.60
N ARG A 163 19.51 -0.63 6.28
CA ARG A 163 20.46 -1.62 5.74
C ARG A 163 21.07 -1.18 4.41
N SER A 164 20.27 -0.52 3.56
CA SER A 164 20.71 0.03 2.27
C SER A 164 21.55 1.31 2.40
N LYS A 165 21.75 1.83 3.63
CA LYS A 165 22.45 3.10 3.92
C LYS A 165 21.84 4.30 3.19
N THR A 166 20.55 4.24 2.87
CA THR A 166 19.76 5.31 2.24
C THR A 166 18.89 6.03 3.27
N ASN A 167 19.17 5.87 4.56
CA ASN A 167 18.45 6.45 5.70
C ASN A 167 18.69 7.97 5.83
N SER A 168 18.14 8.71 4.87
CA SER A 168 18.12 10.16 4.83
C SER A 168 16.69 10.69 4.94
N ARG A 169 16.53 11.88 5.52
CA ARG A 169 15.24 12.60 5.56
C ARG A 169 14.69 12.87 4.16
N ILE A 170 15.55 12.89 3.13
CA ILE A 170 15.17 13.09 1.73
C ILE A 170 14.19 11.99 1.27
N VAL A 171 14.32 10.76 1.77
CA VAL A 171 13.39 9.66 1.40
C VAL A 171 11.95 10.03 1.75
N GLY A 172 11.71 10.54 2.97
CA GLY A 172 10.39 11.00 3.38
C GLY A 172 9.88 12.19 2.56
N VAL A 173 10.78 13.13 2.21
CA VAL A 173 10.42 14.27 1.33
C VAL A 173 10.01 13.79 -0.06
N CYS A 174 10.71 12.79 -0.63
CA CYS A 174 10.33 12.19 -1.92
C CYS A 174 8.96 11.53 -1.84
N VAL A 175 8.63 10.84 -0.74
CA VAL A 175 7.31 10.23 -0.53
C VAL A 175 6.23 11.32 -0.48
N ILE A 176 6.41 12.38 0.33
CA ILE A 176 5.46 13.50 0.43
C ILE A 176 5.21 14.15 -0.92
N ILE A 177 6.27 14.44 -1.69
CA ILE A 177 6.15 15.04 -3.01
C ILE A 177 5.41 14.10 -3.97
N SER A 178 5.70 12.80 -3.93
CA SER A 178 5.06 11.81 -4.80
C SER A 178 3.58 11.64 -4.50
N GLU A 179 3.20 11.56 -3.22
CA GLU A 179 1.79 11.50 -2.80
C GLU A 179 1.04 12.78 -3.18
N PHE A 180 1.65 13.94 -2.94
CA PHE A 180 1.04 15.21 -3.33
C PHE A 180 0.88 15.34 -4.86
N ALA A 181 1.87 14.88 -5.63
CA ALA A 181 1.79 14.86 -7.08
C ALA A 181 0.66 13.96 -7.58
N ILE A 182 0.42 12.80 -6.93
CA ILE A 182 -0.69 11.91 -7.25
C ILE A 182 -2.04 12.60 -6.93
N VAL A 183 -2.16 13.30 -5.80
CA VAL A 183 -3.39 13.99 -5.40
C VAL A 183 -3.73 15.17 -6.33
N VAL A 184 -2.72 15.91 -6.79
CA VAL A 184 -2.91 17.07 -7.67
C VAL A 184 -3.00 16.66 -9.15
N ALA A 185 -2.67 15.42 -9.50
CA ALA A 185 -2.76 14.94 -10.87
C ALA A 185 -4.21 15.09 -11.38
N PRO A 186 -4.41 15.69 -12.58
CA PRO A 186 -5.75 15.83 -13.16
C PRO A 186 -6.28 14.50 -13.72
N VAL A 187 -5.54 13.41 -13.54
CA VAL A 187 -5.85 12.08 -14.04
C VAL A 187 -5.95 11.11 -12.88
N SER A 188 -7.01 10.31 -12.87
CA SER A 188 -7.13 9.19 -11.94
C SER A 188 -6.10 8.13 -12.33
N VAL A 189 -4.98 8.06 -11.61
CA VAL A 189 -3.93 7.05 -11.82
C VAL A 189 -4.53 5.64 -11.80
N MET A 190 -5.48 5.40 -10.88
CA MET A 190 -6.19 4.12 -10.77
C MET A 190 -6.94 3.72 -12.04
N SER A 191 -7.37 4.67 -12.87
CA SER A 191 -8.05 4.41 -14.16
C SER A 191 -7.11 3.88 -15.25
N TYR A 192 -5.80 3.77 -14.97
CA TYR A 192 -4.78 3.28 -15.89
C TYR A 192 -4.00 2.08 -15.34
N VAL A 193 -3.99 1.87 -14.02
CA VAL A 193 -3.22 0.78 -13.44
C VAL A 193 -3.93 -0.56 -13.66
N PRO A 194 -3.23 -1.59 -14.20
CA PRO A 194 -3.84 -2.90 -14.41
C PRO A 194 -4.20 -3.55 -13.08
N ARG A 195 -5.39 -4.14 -12.97
CA ARG A 195 -5.87 -4.74 -11.71
C ARG A 195 -4.96 -5.86 -11.20
N PHE A 196 -4.40 -6.66 -12.12
CA PHE A 196 -3.50 -7.76 -11.77
C PHE A 196 -2.22 -7.28 -11.08
N PHE A 197 -1.77 -6.05 -11.32
CA PHE A 197 -0.58 -5.48 -10.69
C PHE A 197 -0.76 -5.33 -9.18
N PHE A 198 -1.93 -4.83 -8.74
CA PHE A 198 -2.27 -4.78 -7.32
C PHE A 198 -2.36 -6.17 -6.72
N ALA A 199 -3.04 -7.09 -7.42
CA ALA A 199 -3.17 -8.47 -6.97
C ALA A 199 -1.79 -9.15 -6.80
N ALA A 200 -0.89 -9.00 -7.77
CA ALA A 200 0.47 -9.53 -7.71
C ALA A 200 1.25 -9.01 -6.51
N THR A 201 1.19 -7.69 -6.27
CA THR A 201 1.88 -7.05 -5.14
C THR A 201 1.32 -7.54 -3.80
N LEU A 202 -0.01 -7.63 -3.68
CA LEU A 202 -0.66 -8.12 -2.45
C LEU A 202 -0.36 -9.61 -2.18
N ILE A 203 -0.42 -10.45 -3.21
CA ILE A 203 -0.09 -11.87 -3.11
C ILE A 203 1.37 -12.05 -2.72
N PHE A 204 2.29 -11.29 -3.34
CA PHE A 204 3.69 -11.28 -2.98
C PHE A 204 3.88 -10.94 -1.49
N ILE A 205 3.35 -9.81 -1.03
CA ILE A 205 3.47 -9.38 0.38
C ILE A 205 2.89 -10.45 1.33
N ALA A 206 1.73 -11.02 1.00
CA ALA A 206 1.10 -12.03 1.83
C ALA A 206 1.97 -13.29 1.97
N ILE A 207 2.49 -13.82 0.85
CA ILE A 207 3.31 -15.04 0.87
C ILE A 207 4.68 -14.77 1.51
N ASP A 208 5.29 -13.61 1.23
CA ASP A 208 6.59 -13.22 1.81
C ASP A 208 6.51 -13.17 3.34
N LEU A 209 5.48 -12.51 3.88
CA LEU A 209 5.20 -12.51 5.32
C LEU A 209 4.95 -13.91 5.88
N MET A 210 4.20 -14.76 5.16
CA MET A 210 3.99 -16.14 5.59
C MET A 210 5.29 -16.95 5.65
N ILE A 211 6.18 -16.79 4.67
CA ILE A 211 7.46 -17.51 4.63
C ILE A 211 8.39 -17.01 5.74
N GLU A 212 8.53 -15.70 5.88
CA GLU A 212 9.36 -15.10 6.93
C GLU A 212 8.91 -15.59 8.30
N TRP A 213 7.62 -15.46 8.61
CA TRP A 213 7.13 -15.70 9.96
C TRP A 213 6.81 -17.16 10.29
N LEU A 214 6.26 -17.94 9.35
CA LEU A 214 5.85 -19.34 9.62
C LEU A 214 6.96 -20.36 9.32
N VAL A 215 7.90 -20.04 8.42
CA VAL A 215 8.89 -21.02 7.94
C VAL A 215 10.30 -20.66 8.39
N LEU A 216 10.72 -19.41 8.22
CA LEU A 216 12.12 -18.98 8.46
C LEU A 216 12.41 -18.54 9.90
N THR A 217 11.39 -18.27 10.72
CA THR A 217 11.55 -17.91 12.14
C THR A 217 12.14 -19.05 13.00
N TYR A 218 12.13 -20.29 12.51
CA TYR A 218 12.68 -21.47 13.18
C TYR A 218 14.00 -21.91 12.53
#